data_AF-A0A2S9WXE0-F1
#
_entry.id   AF-A0A2S9WXE0-F1
#
_cell.length_a   1.000
_cell.length_b   1.000
_cell.length_c   1.000
_cell.angle_alpha   90.00
_cell.angle_beta   90.00
_cell.angle_gamma   90.00
#
_symmetry.space_group_name_H-M   'P 1'
#
loop_
_entity.id
_entity.type
_entity.pdbx_description
1 polymer ?
#
loop_
_entity_poly.entity_id
_entity_poly.type
_entity_poly.pdbx_seq_one_letter_code
_entity_poly.pdbx_strand_id
1 'polypeptide(L)'
;MKILTPAHSYFLQHDSSAEFPENGQHLRFVHKTFNDDGTEKYVFPGTTDEEVLDVLIDRITTLNDRNYSGYNIEALVGLKRAKAALQQRTNDRKARGVEGTSKA
;
A
#
# COMPACT_ATOMS: atom_id res chain seq x y z
N MET A 1 6.70 -8.10 11.31
CA MET A 1 6.20 -6.70 11.29
C MET A 1 5.67 -6.34 12.67
N LYS A 2 5.95 -5.13 13.15
CA LYS A 2 5.33 -4.54 14.35
C LYS A 2 4.38 -3.41 13.94
N ILE A 3 3.18 -3.37 14.51
CA ILE A 3 2.21 -2.28 14.30
C ILE A 3 2.60 -1.10 15.19
N LEU A 4 2.74 0.09 14.62
CA LEU A 4 2.99 1.34 15.35
C LEU A 4 1.70 2.17 15.46
N THR A 5 0.91 2.20 14.37
CA THR A 5 -0.42 2.79 14.33
C THR A 5 -1.30 1.91 13.43
N PRO A 6 -2.42 1.36 13.93
CA PRO A 6 -3.29 0.51 13.12
C PRO A 6 -3.64 1.18 11.79
N ALA A 7 -3.61 0.41 10.70
CA ALA A 7 -3.84 0.84 9.31
C ALA A 7 -2.87 1.89 8.72
N HIS A 8 -2.01 2.53 9.52
CA HIS A 8 -1.26 3.70 9.05
C HIS A 8 0.26 3.63 9.21
N SER A 9 0.79 2.87 10.17
CA SER A 9 2.23 2.88 10.43
C SER A 9 2.72 1.53 10.96
N TYR A 10 3.77 1.02 10.33
CA TYR A 10 4.34 -0.31 10.57
C TYR A 10 5.86 -0.24 10.58
N PHE A 11 6.46 -1.12 11.39
CA PHE A 11 7.89 -1.39 11.39
C PHE A 11 8.16 -2.81 10.85
N LEU A 12 8.96 -2.89 9.80
CA LEU A 12 9.33 -4.11 9.09
C LEU A 12 10.74 -4.51 9.52
N GLN A 13 10.91 -5.77 9.91
CA GLN A 13 12.22 -6.31 10.25
C GLN A 13 12.97 -6.65 8.96
N HIS A 14 14.30 -6.51 9.01
CA HIS A 14 15.17 -7.08 7.98
C HIS A 14 15.15 -8.60 8.09
N ASP A 15 15.26 -9.27 6.95
CA ASP A 15 15.43 -10.72 6.88
C ASP A 15 16.81 -11.14 7.45
N SER A 16 17.82 -10.28 7.27
CA SER A 16 19.19 -10.45 7.77
C SER A 16 19.43 -9.73 9.11
N SER A 17 18.50 -9.87 10.07
CA SER A 17 18.57 -9.17 11.36
C SER A 17 19.84 -9.48 12.19
N ALA A 18 20.52 -10.59 11.90
CA ALA A 18 21.82 -10.93 12.50
C ALA A 18 23.00 -10.14 11.90
N GLU A 19 22.93 -9.77 10.61
CA GLU A 19 24.00 -9.05 9.90
C GLU A 19 23.80 -7.54 9.97
N PHE A 20 22.55 -7.08 10.13
CA PHE A 20 22.19 -5.67 10.22
C PHE A 20 21.27 -5.46 11.45
N PRO A 21 21.87 -5.45 12.66
CA PRO A 21 21.11 -5.40 13.91
C PRO A 21 20.43 -4.05 14.15
N GLU A 22 20.87 -2.99 13.47
CA GLU A 22 20.34 -1.64 13.65
C GLU A 22 19.42 -1.21 12.50
N ASN A 23 18.21 -0.80 12.88
CA ASN A 23 17.21 -0.08 12.08
C ASN A 23 16.51 -0.87 10.97
N GLY A 24 15.38 -1.52 11.30
CA GLY A 24 14.38 -1.99 10.35
C GLY A 24 13.71 -0.86 9.54
N GLN A 25 12.77 -1.22 8.67
CA GLN A 25 12.14 -0.27 7.74
C GLN A 25 10.80 0.24 8.27
N HIS A 26 10.49 1.50 8.01
CA HIS A 26 9.18 2.08 8.31
C HIS A 26 8.32 2.11 7.04
N LEU A 27 7.13 1.51 7.10
CA LEU A 27 6.09 1.67 6.10
C LEU A 27 4.96 2.50 6.70
N ARG A 28 4.62 3.61 6.04
CA ARG A 28 3.58 4.53 6.49
C ARG A 28 2.58 4.79 5.37
N PHE A 29 1.31 4.61 5.65
CA PHE A 29 0.21 4.94 4.76
C PHE A 29 -0.35 6.32 5.07
N VAL A 30 -1.00 6.92 4.09
CA VAL A 30 -1.74 8.18 4.28
C VAL A 30 -2.71 8.04 5.45
N HIS A 31 -2.72 9.03 6.35
CA HIS A 31 -3.71 9.14 7.41
C HIS A 31 -4.41 10.49 7.30
N LYS A 32 -5.72 10.43 7.08
CA LYS A 32 -6.61 11.58 7.02
C LYS A 32 -7.68 11.45 8.09
N THR A 33 -8.02 12.56 8.70
CA THR A 33 -9.21 12.74 9.54
C THR A 33 -10.16 13.72 8.86
N PHE A 34 -11.37 13.88 9.39
CA PHE A 34 -12.29 14.94 8.96
C PHE A 34 -12.28 16.07 9.98
N ASN A 35 -12.33 17.31 9.51
CA ASN A 35 -12.64 18.49 10.32
C ASN A 35 -14.14 18.49 10.68
N ASP A 36 -14.54 19.35 11.62
CA ASP A 36 -15.94 19.50 12.03
C ASP A 36 -16.86 19.95 10.88
N ASP A 37 -16.31 20.63 9.87
CA ASP A 37 -17.01 21.03 8.64
C ASP A 37 -17.10 19.91 7.58
N GLY A 38 -16.60 18.71 7.90
CA GLY A 38 -16.61 17.54 7.01
C GLY A 38 -15.52 17.50 5.95
N THR A 39 -14.59 18.46 5.94
CA THR A 39 -13.44 18.47 5.02
C THR A 39 -12.31 17.55 5.50
N GLU A 40 -11.55 16.96 4.57
CA GLU A 40 -10.40 16.12 4.92
C GLU A 40 -9.22 16.94 5.45
N LYS A 41 -8.57 16.43 6.50
CA LYS A 41 -7.33 16.94 7.06
C LYS A 41 -6.29 15.83 7.11
N TYR A 42 -5.12 16.07 6.53
CA TYR A 42 -4.00 15.16 6.70
C TYR A 42 -3.49 15.21 8.14
N VAL A 43 -3.39 14.04 8.78
CA VAL A 43 -2.66 13.89 10.05
C VAL A 43 -1.17 13.73 9.75
N PHE A 44 -0.83 12.91 8.75
CA PHE A 44 0.51 12.81 8.20
C PHE A 44 0.49 12.28 6.75
N PRO A 45 1.49 12.66 5.93
CA PRO A 45 1.67 12.08 4.62
C PRO A 45 2.14 10.62 4.73
N GLY A 46 1.87 9.84 3.69
CA GLY A 46 2.28 8.45 3.57
C GLY A 46 2.03 7.95 2.15
N THR A 47 2.24 6.66 1.94
CA THR A 47 1.95 5.99 0.67
C THR A 47 0.49 5.54 0.57
N THR A 48 0.07 5.09 -0.61
CA THR A 48 -1.23 4.42 -0.81
C THR A 48 -1.06 2.92 -0.98
N ASP A 49 -2.16 2.18 -0.89
CA ASP A 49 -2.17 0.75 -1.17
C ASP A 49 -1.72 0.46 -2.61
N GLU A 50 -2.16 1.28 -3.57
CA GLU A 50 -1.82 1.13 -4.99
C GLU A 50 -0.31 1.31 -5.26
N GLU A 51 0.33 2.29 -4.61
CA GLU A 51 1.78 2.50 -4.73
C GLU A 51 2.58 1.33 -4.12
N VAL A 52 2.13 0.77 -2.99
CA VAL A 52 2.76 -0.43 -2.41
C VAL A 52 2.56 -1.65 -3.31
N LEU A 53 1.37 -1.80 -3.91
CA LEU A 53 1.10 -2.87 -4.87
C LEU A 53 2.00 -2.75 -6.10
N ASP A 54 2.29 -1.53 -6.58
CA ASP A 54 3.21 -1.32 -7.70
C ASP A 54 4.64 -1.74 -7.37
N VAL A 55 5.14 -1.38 -6.18
CA VAL A 55 6.44 -1.84 -5.70
C VAL A 55 6.51 -3.37 -5.66
N LEU A 56 5.46 -4.04 -5.18
CA LEU A 56 5.41 -5.50 -5.11
C LEU A 56 5.32 -6.14 -6.50
N ILE A 57 4.54 -5.56 -7.41
CA ILE A 57 4.41 -6.04 -8.79
C ILE A 57 5.74 -5.93 -9.52
N ASP A 58 6.43 -4.79 -9.43
CA ASP A 58 7.75 -4.59 -10.03
C ASP A 58 8.77 -5.59 -9.47
N ARG A 59 8.82 -5.72 -8.14
CA ARG A 59 9.75 -6.62 -7.46
C ARG A 59 9.55 -8.08 -7.87
N ILE A 60 8.31 -8.57 -7.91
CA ILE A 60 8.02 -9.97 -8.25
C ILE A 60 8.19 -10.22 -9.74
N THR A 61 7.89 -9.23 -10.60
CA THR A 61 8.17 -9.32 -12.05
C THR A 61 9.67 -9.51 -12.27
N THR A 62 10.48 -8.64 -11.67
CA THR A 62 11.95 -8.74 -11.74
C THR A 62 12.46 -10.07 -11.18
N LEU A 63 11.88 -10.56 -10.09
CA LEU A 63 12.25 -11.86 -9.52
C LEU A 63 11.91 -13.00 -10.47
N ASN A 64 10.74 -12.98 -11.11
CA ASN A 64 10.29 -14.01 -12.02
C ASN A 64 11.08 -14.01 -13.34
N ASP A 65 11.51 -12.85 -13.82
CA ASP A 65 12.37 -12.73 -15.01
C ASP A 65 13.74 -13.36 -14.75
N ARG A 66 14.25 -13.27 -13.52
CA ARG A 66 15.52 -13.90 -13.11
C ARG A 66 15.35 -15.39 -12.81
N ASN A 67 14.28 -15.75 -12.10
CA ASN A 67 14.00 -17.09 -11.61
C ASN A 67 12.52 -17.39 -11.80
N TYR A 68 12.19 -17.96 -12.96
CA TYR A 68 10.81 -18.27 -13.31
C TYR A 68 10.19 -19.25 -12.30
N SER A 69 8.97 -18.93 -11.84
CA SER A 69 8.18 -19.78 -10.95
C SER A 69 6.69 -19.58 -11.20
N GLY A 70 5.93 -20.68 -11.27
CA GLY A 70 4.47 -20.62 -11.36
C GLY A 70 3.82 -19.86 -10.20
N TYR A 71 4.40 -19.94 -9.01
CA TYR A 71 3.94 -19.19 -7.83
C TYR A 71 4.13 -17.68 -7.97
N ASN A 72 5.21 -17.24 -8.62
CA ASN A 72 5.41 -15.81 -8.89
C ASN A 72 4.36 -15.30 -9.86
N ILE A 73 4.02 -16.08 -10.89
CA ILE A 73 2.95 -15.76 -11.84
C ILE A 73 1.60 -15.65 -11.12
N GLU A 74 1.28 -16.61 -10.26
CA GLU A 74 0.05 -16.59 -9.47
C GLU A 74 -0.03 -15.35 -8.56
N ALA A 75 1.05 -15.04 -7.84
CA ALA A 75 1.14 -13.85 -7.00
C ALA A 75 0.95 -12.55 -7.83
N LEU A 76 1.60 -12.45 -9.00
CA LEU A 76 1.44 -11.29 -9.90
C LEU A 76 -0.01 -11.12 -10.37
N VAL A 77 -0.70 -12.21 -10.68
CA VAL A 77 -2.13 -12.16 -11.06
C VAL A 77 -2.96 -11.62 -9.90
N GLY A 78 -2.74 -12.11 -8.68
CA GLY A 78 -3.45 -11.64 -7.48
C GLY A 78 -3.23 -10.16 -7.21
N LEU A 79 -1.97 -9.70 -7.24
CA LEU A 79 -1.61 -8.30 -6.99
C LEU A 79 -2.20 -7.36 -8.05
N LYS A 80 -2.13 -7.73 -9.33
CA LYS A 80 -2.72 -6.93 -10.42
C LYS A 80 -4.23 -6.82 -10.30
N ARG A 81 -4.92 -7.89 -9.89
CA ARG A 81 -6.37 -7.87 -9.62
C ARG A 81 -6.71 -6.96 -8.44
N ALA A 82 -5.96 -7.04 -7.34
CA ALA A 82 -6.16 -6.17 -6.19
C ALA A 82 -5.99 -4.69 -6.58
N LYS A 83 -4.91 -4.36 -7.30
CA LYS A 83 -4.66 -3.00 -7.78
C LYS A 83 -5.80 -2.49 -8.68
N ALA A 84 -6.25 -3.32 -9.63
CA ALA A 84 -7.35 -2.95 -10.52
C ALA A 84 -8.66 -2.66 -9.76
N ALA A 85 -8.98 -3.45 -8.74
CA ALA A 85 -10.16 -3.23 -7.91
C ALA A 85 -10.09 -1.91 -7.12
N LEU A 86 -8.94 -1.59 -6.54
CA LEU A 86 -8.73 -0.32 -5.82
C LEU A 86 -8.81 0.88 -6.77
N GLN A 87 -8.20 0.78 -7.95
CA GLN A 87 -8.27 1.82 -8.98
C GLN A 87 -9.72 2.03 -9.46
N GLN A 88 -10.48 0.95 -9.64
CA GLN A 88 -11.88 1.02 -10.03
C GLN A 88 -12.72 1.73 -8.97
N ARG A 89 -12.51 1.42 -7.68
CA ARG A 89 -13.15 2.13 -6.57
C ARG A 89 -12.83 3.63 -6.60
N THR A 90 -11.58 3.99 -6.82
CA THR A 90 -11.16 5.40 -6.91
C THR A 90 -11.80 6.10 -8.12
N ASN A 91 -11.86 5.44 -9.27
CA ASN A 91 -12.49 5.99 -10.48
C ASN A 91 -14.00 6.16 -10.32
N ASP A 92 -14.69 5.20 -9.68
CA ASP A 92 -16.11 5.30 -9.36
C ASP A 92 -16.39 6.51 -8.45
N ARG A 93 -15.58 6.70 -7.39
CA ARG A 93 -15.73 7.85 -6.49
C ARG A 93 -15.46 9.18 -7.20
N LYS A 94 -14.49 9.24 -8.10
CA LYS A 94 -14.25 10.39 -8.98
C LYS A 94 -15.45 10.69 -9.87
N ALA A 95 -16.00 9.66 -10.52
CA ALA A 95 -17.17 9.80 -11.41
C ALA A 95 -18.41 10.31 -10.66
N ARG A 96 -18.55 9.96 -9.37
CA ARG A 96 -19.63 10.44 -8.49
C ARG A 96 -19.33 11.78 -7.82
N GLY A 97 -18.13 12.35 -8.00
CA GLY A 97 -17.73 13.63 -7.40
C GLY A 97 -17.58 13.58 -5.87
N VAL A 98 -17.32 12.40 -5.30
CA VAL A 98 -17.22 12.17 -3.84
C VAL A 98 -15.82 11.79 -3.39
N GLU A 99 -14.83 11.79 -4.30
CA GLU A 99 -13.43 11.58 -3.94
C GLU A 99 -12.99 12.62 -2.88
N GLY A 100 -12.30 12.17 -1.84
CA GLY A 100 -11.86 13.04 -0.75
C GLY A 100 -12.97 13.45 0.23
N THR A 101 -14.14 12.79 0.20
CA THR A 101 -15.25 13.05 1.12
C THR A 101 -15.65 11.80 1.88
N SER A 102 -16.33 11.96 3.02
CA SER A 102 -16.93 10.85 3.78
C SER A 102 -18.15 10.23 3.09
N LYS A 103 -18.62 10.82 1.98
CA LYS A 103 -19.79 10.34 1.26
C LYS A 103 -19.47 9.02 0.56
N ALA A 104 -20.40 8.07 0.69
CA ALA A 104 -20.33 6.76 0.07
C ALA A 104 -20.39 6.91 -1.44
#